data_AF-A0A1J5I505-F1
#
_entry.id   AF-A0A1J5I505-F1
#
_cell.length_a   1.000
_cell.length_b   1.000
_cell.length_c   1.000
_cell.angle_alpha   90.00
_cell.angle_beta   90.00
_cell.angle_gamma   90.00
#
_symmetry.space_group_name_H-M   'P 1'
#
loop_
_entity.id
_entity.type
_entity.pdbx_description
1 polymer ?
#
loop_
_entity_poly.entity_id
_entity_poly.type
_entity_poly.pdbx_seq_one_letter_code
_entity_poly.pdbx_strand_id
1 'polypeptide(L)' 'MRRADATFVFMRIGMEKRMMDIRELGAYIGLKPQTIRNQISLGRFLIPTKKIGRLLKWDRRDVDQFLDRLRKIN' A
#
# COMPACT_ATOMS: atom_id res chain seq x y z
N MET A 1 36.24 -2.91 7.94
CA MET A 1 34.94 -3.55 7.65
C MET A 1 33.89 -2.94 8.59
N ARG A 2 33.16 -1.91 8.14
CA ARG A 2 32.19 -1.20 9.01
C ARG A 2 30.91 -2.04 9.09
N ARG A 3 30.58 -2.58 10.27
CA ARG A 3 29.21 -3.00 10.58
C ARG A 3 28.35 -1.75 10.46
N ALA A 4 27.44 -1.71 9.48
CA ALA A 4 26.31 -0.81 9.57
C ALA A 4 25.47 -1.28 10.76
N ASP A 5 25.53 -0.53 11.85
CA ASP A 5 24.73 -0.70 13.05
C ASP A 5 23.24 -0.56 12.70
N ALA A 6 22.42 -1.46 13.24
CA ALA A 6 20.98 -1.51 13.00
C ALA A 6 20.25 -0.19 13.28
N THR A 7 20.87 0.71 14.05
CA THR A 7 20.43 2.09 14.30
C THR A 7 20.30 2.90 13.00
N PHE A 8 21.26 2.78 12.08
CA PHE A 8 21.26 3.53 10.82
C PHE A 8 20.15 3.08 9.86
N VAL A 9 19.79 1.79 9.90
CA VAL A 9 18.66 1.23 9.13
C VAL A 9 17.33 1.65 9.74
N PHE A 10 17.21 1.64 11.07
CA PHE A 10 15.98 1.98 11.79
C PHE A 10 15.58 3.46 11.61
N MET A 11 16.56 4.38 11.53
CA MET A 11 16.32 5.82 11.35
C MET A 11 15.80 6.19 9.94
N ARG A 12 16.04 5.35 8.91
CA ARG A 12 15.55 5.56 7.54
C ARG A 12 14.10 5.12 7.30
N ILE A 13 13.51 4.35 8.22
CA ILE A 13 12.12 3.84 8.10
C ILE A 13 11.08 4.90 8.54
N GLY A 14 11.52 5.99 9.18
CA GLY A 14 10.65 6.97 9.83
C GLY A 14 9.91 7.97 8.94
N MET A 15 10.14 8.01 7.62
CA MET A 15 9.58 9.06 6.74
C MET A 15 8.95 8.53 5.45
N GLU A 16 8.52 7.27 5.40
CA GLU A 16 7.77 6.79 4.25
C GLU A 16 6.35 7.38 4.26
N LYS A 17 5.95 8.05 3.18
CA LYS A 17 4.56 8.46 2.93
C LYS A 17 3.67 7.24 3.11
N ARG A 18 2.93 7.19 4.23
CA ARG A 18 2.04 6.07 4.55
C ARG A 18 0.86 5.97 3.60
N MET A 19 0.45 7.11 3.04
CA MET A 19 -0.75 7.25 2.22
C MET A 19 -0.42 7.27 0.73
N MET A 20 -0.75 6.18 0.04
CA MET A 20 -0.62 6.04 -1.40
C MET A 20 -1.87 6.55 -2.11
N ASP A 21 -1.69 7.18 -3.27
CA ASP A 21 -2.80 7.43 -4.19
C ASP A 21 -3.08 6.20 -5.10
N ILE A 22 -4.13 6.29 -5.92
CA ILE A 22 -4.57 5.19 -6.78
C ILE A 22 -3.53 4.79 -7.84
N ARG A 23 -2.70 5.72 -8.31
CA ARG A 23 -1.62 5.46 -9.27
C ARG A 23 -0.48 4.73 -8.59
N GLU A 24 -0.07 5.21 -7.41
CA GLU A 24 0.96 4.56 -6.58
C GLU A 24 0.52 3.15 -6.18
N LEU A 25 -0.72 2.98 -5.71
CA LEU A 25 -1.29 1.66 -5.40
C LEU A 25 -1.28 0.75 -6.61
N GLY A 26 -1.71 1.26 -7.77
CA GLY A 26 -1.72 0.48 -9.00
C GLY A 26 -0.34 0.00 -9.42
N ALA A 27 0.67 0.87 -9.33
CA ALA A 27 2.06 0.49 -9.56
C ALA A 27 2.55 -0.54 -8.53
N TYR A 28 2.10 -0.44 -7.28
CA TYR A 28 2.50 -1.32 -6.18
C TYR A 28 1.94 -2.75 -6.30
N ILE A 29 0.64 -2.88 -6.60
CA ILE A 29 -0.04 -4.19 -6.71
C ILE A 29 -0.07 -4.72 -8.16
N GLY A 30 0.48 -3.98 -9.12
CA GLY A 30 0.51 -4.36 -10.53
C GLY A 30 -0.82 -4.21 -11.28
N LEU A 31 -1.72 -3.34 -10.81
CA LEU A 31 -3.03 -3.09 -11.43
C LEU A 31 -3.14 -1.70 -12.05
N LYS A 32 -3.88 -1.58 -13.15
CA LYS A 32 -4.20 -0.26 -13.72
C LYS A 32 -5.15 0.51 -12.79
N PRO A 33 -4.97 1.84 -12.61
CA PRO A 33 -5.87 2.66 -11.79
C PRO A 33 -7.34 2.56 -12.21
N GLN A 34 -7.61 2.38 -13.51
CA GLN A 34 -8.96 2.16 -14.01
C GLN A 34 -9.58 0.85 -13.48
N THR A 35 -8.80 -0.23 -13.47
CA THR A 35 -9.24 -1.52 -12.92
C THR A 35 -9.58 -1.39 -11.45
N ILE A 36 -8.76 -0.67 -10.68
CA ILE A 36 -9.02 -0.40 -9.27
C ILE A 36 -10.34 0.37 -9.09
N ARG A 37 -10.57 1.45 -9.86
CA ARG A 37 -11.85 2.19 -9.83
C ARG A 37 -13.04 1.29 -10.16
N ASN A 38 -12.92 0.45 -11.18
CA ASN A 38 -13.98 -0.48 -11.57
C ASN A 38 -14.28 -1.47 -10.43
N GLN A 39 -13.26 -2.05 -9.81
CA GLN A 39 -13.45 -2.97 -8.68
C GLN A 39 -14.06 -2.29 -7.45
N ILE A 40 -13.69 -1.04 -7.17
CA ILE A 40 -14.30 -0.24 -6.10
C ILE A 40 -15.78 -0.01 -6.42
N SER A 41 -16.10 0.42 -7.65
CA SER A 41 -17.49 0.65 -8.08
C SER A 41 -18.35 -0.61 -8.04
N LEU A 42 -17.75 -1.78 -8.25
CA LEU A 42 -18.42 -3.08 -8.18
C LEU A 42 -18.50 -3.64 -6.75
N GLY A 43 -17.94 -2.96 -5.75
CA GLY A 43 -17.87 -3.45 -4.37
C GLY A 43 -16.96 -4.67 -4.18
N ARG A 44 -16.08 -4.96 -5.15
CA ARG A 44 -15.17 -6.12 -5.14
C ARG A 44 -13.76 -5.79 -4.66
N PHE A 45 -13.46 -4.52 -4.39
CA PHE A 45 -12.14 -4.11 -3.93
C PHE A 45 -12.01 -4.33 -2.43
N LEU A 46 -11.19 -5.31 -2.04
CA LEU A 46 -11.06 -5.77 -0.66
C LEU A 46 -10.04 -5.00 0.18
N ILE A 47 -9.20 -4.18 -0.45
CA ILE A 47 -8.20 -3.37 0.26
C ILE A 47 -8.89 -2.14 0.87
N PRO A 48 -8.77 -1.91 2.19
CA PRO A 48 -9.38 -0.76 2.86
C PRO A 48 -8.97 0.56 2.22
N THR A 49 -9.95 1.39 1.88
CA THR A 49 -9.71 2.75 1.36
C THR A 49 -10.00 3.78 2.45
N LYS A 50 -9.11 4.75 2.62
CA LYS A 50 -9.33 5.91 3.50
C LYS A 50 -9.66 7.12 2.64
N LYS A 51 -10.80 7.75 2.90
CA LYS A 51 -11.20 8.98 2.21
C LYS A 51 -10.60 10.17 2.94
N ILE A 52 -9.70 10.89 2.28
CA ILE A 52 -9.10 12.13 2.79
C ILE A 52 -9.56 13.27 1.89
N GLY A 53 -10.51 14.06 2.37
CA GLY A 53 -11.21 15.06 1.57
C GLY A 53 -11.97 14.42 0.40
N ARG A 54 -11.59 14.77 -0.84
CA ARG A 54 -12.17 14.21 -2.08
C ARG A 54 -11.37 13.02 -2.64
N LEU A 55 -10.20 12.73 -2.08
CA LEU A 55 -9.28 11.73 -2.61
C LEU A 55 -9.37 10.43 -1.83
N LEU A 56 -9.33 9.32 -2.55
CA LEU A 56 -9.11 8.00 -1.97
C LEU A 56 -7.62 7.78 -1.77
N LYS A 57 -7.26 7.35 -0.57
CA LYS A 57 -5.89 7.06 -0.15
C LYS A 57 -5.83 5.68 0.48
N TRP A 58 -4.69 5.03 0.30
CA TRP A 58 -4.44 3.70 0.82
C TRP A 58 -3.26 3.74 1.78
N ASP A 59 -3.44 3.15 2.94
CA ASP A 59 -2.32 2.95 3.85
C ASP A 59 -1.47 1.80 3.34
N ARG A 60 -0.17 2.04 3.17
CA ARG A 60 0.75 1.01 2.70
C ARG A 60 0.77 -0.21 3.62
N ARG A 61 0.67 -0.04 4.95
CA ARG A 61 0.64 -1.17 5.89
C ARG A 61 -0.61 -2.02 5.74
N ASP A 62 -1.75 -1.39 5.49
CA ASP A 62 -3.01 -2.10 5.27
C ASP A 62 -2.93 -2.91 3.96
N VAL A 63 -2.30 -2.35 2.92
CA VAL A 63 -2.05 -3.03 1.64
C VAL A 63 -1.09 -4.20 1.82
N ASP A 64 0.03 -4.01 2.53
CA ASP A 64 1.01 -5.07 2.78
C ASP A 64 0.40 -6.24 3.57
N GLN A 65 -0.37 -5.95 4.62
CA GLN A 65 -1.09 -6.98 5.37
C GLN A 65 -2.08 -7.75 4.50
N PHE A 66 -2.75 -7.08 3.57
CA PHE A 66 -3.66 -7.73 2.63
C PHE A 66 -2.90 -8.67 1.68
N LEU A 67 -1.77 -8.23 1.14
CA LEU A 67 -0.93 -9.05 0.26
C LEU A 67 -0.32 -10.25 1.01
N ASP A 68 0.11 -10.07 2.27
CA ASP A 68 0.63 -11.17 3.10
C ASP A 68 -0.43 -12.25 3.37
N ARG A 69 -1.67 -11.82 3.67
CA ARG A 69 -2.81 -12.73 3.84
C ARG A 69 -3.09 -13.54 2.57
N LEU A 70 -3.04 -12.90 1.40
CA LEU A 70 -3.23 -13.59 0.12
C LEU A 70 -2.12 -14.62 -0.15
N ARG A 71 -0.86 -14.28 0.15
CA ARG A 71 0.27 -15.20 -0.03
C ARG A 71 0.19 -16.42 0.88
N LYS A 72 -0.32 -16.29 2.10
CA LYS A 72 -0.43 -17.42 3.05
C LYS A 72 -1.45 -18.50 2.66
N ILE A 73 -2.38 -18.17 1.78
CA ILE A 73 -3.44 -19.10 1.34
C ILE A 73 -2.94 -20.01 0.20
N ASN A 74 -1.74 -19.76 -0.35
CA ASN A 74 -1.16 -20.47 -1.50
C ASN A 74 0.23 -21.02 -1.20
#